data_AF-A0A7S3SNY7-F1
#
_entry.id   AF-A0A7S3SNY7-F1
#
_cell.length_a   1.000
_cell.length_b   1.000
_cell.length_c   1.000
_cell.angle_alpha   90.00
_cell.angle_beta   90.00
_cell.angle_gamma   90.00
#
_symmetry.space_group_name_H-M   'P 1'
#
loop_
_entity.id
_entity.type
_entity.pdbx_description
1 polymer ?
#
loop_
_entity_poly.entity_id
_entity_poly.type
_entity_poly.pdbx_seq_one_letter_code
_entity_poly.pdbx_strand_id
1 'polypeptide(L)'
;VCKAPYRELHAFYASLCPPCAELNWRKREERCDLRGRVALVTGGRMKIGFRIVLKLLRCGATVVATTRFPTDAARRFSGEADAADWAERLHVVGADFRDLTGLEALCDALPSLVPRLDVIVNNACQTVRRPPQYYLPLVAAEVPRESDPPA
;
A
#
# COMPACT_ATOMS: atom_id res chain seq x y z
N VAL A 1 14.70 14.42 -12.90
CA VAL A 1 14.12 14.77 -14.22
C VAL A 1 14.96 15.89 -14.82
N CYS A 2 15.56 15.72 -16.01
CA CYS A 2 16.60 16.62 -16.51
C CYS A 2 16.10 17.94 -17.11
N LYS A 3 14.79 18.11 -17.33
CA LYS A 3 14.18 19.33 -17.91
C LYS A 3 14.61 19.66 -19.35
N ALA A 4 15.31 18.77 -20.04
CA ALA A 4 15.67 18.96 -21.44
C ALA A 4 14.42 19.06 -22.33
N PRO A 5 14.42 19.94 -23.35
CA PRO A 5 13.35 19.97 -24.35
C PRO A 5 13.34 18.66 -25.14
N TYR A 6 12.15 18.24 -25.57
CA TYR A 6 11.94 17.01 -26.34
C TYR A 6 10.69 17.17 -27.22
N ARG A 7 10.62 16.39 -28.29
CA ARG A 7 9.47 16.36 -29.22
C ARG A 7 8.84 14.98 -29.36
N GLU A 8 9.52 13.94 -28.89
CA GLU A 8 9.05 12.56 -28.92
C GLU A 8 8.52 12.16 -27.55
N LEU A 9 7.27 11.68 -27.51
CA LEU A 9 6.62 11.28 -26.28
C LEU A 9 6.86 9.79 -26.01
N HIS A 10 7.18 9.45 -24.76
CA HIS A 10 7.12 8.06 -24.30
C HIS A 10 5.66 7.61 -24.18
N ALA A 11 5.35 6.37 -24.57
CA ALA A 11 3.99 5.82 -24.59
C ALA A 11 3.23 5.95 -23.24
N PHE A 12 3.96 5.95 -22.12
CA PHE A 12 3.39 6.15 -20.78
C PHE A 12 3.68 7.53 -20.15
N TYR A 13 4.84 8.14 -20.45
CA TYR A 13 5.35 9.30 -19.71
C TYR A 13 5.43 10.53 -20.62
N ALA A 14 4.28 11.13 -20.91
CA ALA A 14 4.17 12.29 -21.80
C ALA A 14 4.78 13.59 -21.23
N SER A 15 5.19 13.61 -19.96
CA SER A 15 5.80 14.78 -19.30
C SER A 15 7.30 14.60 -19.04
N LEU A 16 7.93 13.57 -19.62
CA LEU A 16 9.36 13.29 -19.51
C LEU A 16 9.98 13.16 -20.90
N CYS A 17 11.19 13.68 -21.07
CA CYS A 17 11.98 13.39 -22.26
C CYS A 17 12.29 11.87 -22.35
N PRO A 18 12.57 11.33 -23.55
CA PRO A 18 12.72 9.88 -23.73
C PRO A 18 13.71 9.19 -22.76
N PRO A 19 14.92 9.72 -22.50
CA PRO A 19 15.84 9.07 -21.55
C PRO A 19 15.33 9.07 -20.10
N CYS A 20 14.68 10.16 -19.66
CA CYS A 20 14.07 10.21 -18.33
C CYS A 20 12.88 9.26 -18.22
N ALA A 21 12.06 9.18 -19.27
CA ALA A 21 10.92 8.29 -19.33
C ALA A 21 11.35 6.82 -19.22
N GLU A 22 12.32 6.41 -20.02
CA GLU A 22 12.86 5.04 -20.02
C GLU A 22 13.45 4.67 -18.66
N LEU A 23 14.25 5.56 -18.08
CA LEU A 23 14.79 5.36 -16.73
C LEU A 23 13.66 5.16 -15.71
N ASN A 24 12.64 6.02 -15.71
CA ASN A 24 11.53 5.92 -14.76
C ASN A 24 10.70 4.66 -15.00
N TRP A 25 10.51 4.27 -16.27
CA TRP A 25 9.81 3.04 -16.63
C TRP A 25 10.51 1.82 -16.04
N ARG A 26 11.81 1.66 -16.28
CA ARG A 26 12.62 0.58 -15.71
C ARG A 26 12.58 0.56 -14.17
N LYS A 27 12.63 1.72 -13.51
CA LYS A 27 12.59 1.82 -12.04
C LYS A 27 11.28 1.31 -11.42
N ARG A 28 10.18 1.28 -12.18
CA ARG A 28 8.90 0.71 -11.71
C ARG A 28 9.06 -0.77 -11.35
N GLU A 29 9.80 -1.50 -12.17
CA GLU A 29 9.95 -2.96 -12.07
C GLU A 29 11.24 -3.38 -11.36
N GLU A 30 12.18 -2.45 -11.19
CA GLU A 30 13.44 -2.71 -10.47
C GLU A 30 13.18 -3.24 -9.05
N ARG A 31 13.92 -4.27 -8.65
CA ARG A 31 13.78 -4.94 -7.36
C ARG A 31 15.12 -4.96 -6.62
N CYS A 32 15.03 -5.11 -5.32
CA CYS A 32 16.15 -5.41 -4.44
C CYS A 32 15.73 -6.54 -3.49
N ASP A 33 16.70 -7.25 -2.91
CA ASP A 33 16.41 -8.26 -1.91
C ASP A 33 16.13 -7.61 -0.55
N LEU A 34 14.89 -7.74 -0.08
CA LEU A 34 14.42 -7.26 1.21
C LEU A 34 13.94 -8.41 2.11
N ARG A 35 14.35 -9.66 1.83
CA ARG A 35 14.02 -10.80 2.69
C ARG A 35 14.49 -10.55 4.13
N GLY A 36 13.63 -10.89 5.09
CA GLY A 36 13.86 -10.66 6.52
C GLY A 36 13.68 -9.21 6.98
N ARG A 37 13.31 -8.28 6.09
CA ARG A 37 12.95 -6.90 6.46
C ARG A 37 11.45 -6.77 6.67
N VAL A 38 11.08 -5.95 7.64
CA VAL A 38 9.68 -5.61 7.92
C VAL A 38 9.41 -4.15 7.62
N ALA A 39 8.37 -3.88 6.83
CA ALA A 39 7.96 -2.55 6.43
C ALA A 39 6.53 -2.22 6.88
N LEU A 40 6.34 -1.06 7.50
CA LEU A 40 5.04 -0.46 7.75
C LEU A 40 4.72 0.55 6.64
N VAL A 41 3.59 0.38 5.96
CA VAL A 41 3.12 1.31 4.92
C VAL A 41 1.76 1.87 5.30
N THR A 42 1.72 3.18 5.54
CA THR A 42 0.46 3.85 5.88
C THR A 42 -0.35 4.19 4.63
N GLY A 43 -1.66 3.92 4.65
CA GLY A 43 -2.53 4.16 3.50
C GLY A 43 -2.28 3.20 2.33
N GLY A 44 -2.06 1.91 2.62
CA GLY A 44 -1.66 0.89 1.66
C GLY A 44 -2.75 0.42 0.68
N ARG A 45 -4.03 0.73 0.91
CA ARG A 45 -5.15 0.17 0.13
C ARG A 45 -5.15 0.52 -1.36
N MET A 46 -4.69 1.71 -1.74
CA MET A 46 -4.91 2.22 -3.10
C MET A 46 -3.77 3.13 -3.61
N LYS A 47 -3.77 3.38 -4.91
CA LYS A 47 -2.85 4.31 -5.59
C LYS A 47 -1.38 4.03 -5.25
N ILE A 48 -0.65 5.04 -4.79
CA ILE A 48 0.79 4.97 -4.49
C ILE A 48 1.05 3.94 -3.38
N GLY A 49 0.28 3.99 -2.28
CA GLY A 49 0.42 3.03 -1.17
C GLY A 49 0.27 1.58 -1.62
N PHE A 50 -0.72 1.28 -2.46
CA PHE A 50 -0.92 -0.06 -3.01
C PHE A 50 0.28 -0.55 -3.82
N ARG A 51 0.82 0.30 -4.70
CA ARG A 51 2.00 -0.06 -5.51
C ARG A 51 3.26 -0.18 -4.66
N ILE A 52 3.40 0.60 -3.59
CA ILE A 52 4.51 0.47 -2.63
C ILE A 52 4.44 -0.87 -1.90
N VAL A 53 3.28 -1.22 -1.34
CA VAL A 53 3.06 -2.50 -0.64
C VAL A 53 3.42 -3.66 -1.57
N LEU A 54 2.86 -3.68 -2.78
CA LEU A 54 3.18 -4.72 -3.76
C LEU A 54 4.67 -4.78 -4.07
N LYS A 55 5.34 -3.64 -4.30
CA LYS A 55 6.77 -3.60 -4.61
C LYS A 55 7.62 -4.18 -3.46
N LEU A 56 7.30 -3.84 -2.21
CA LEU A 56 8.00 -4.36 -1.04
C LEU A 56 7.80 -5.88 -0.87
N LEU A 57 6.56 -6.36 -1.01
CA LEU A 57 6.24 -7.79 -0.97
C LEU A 57 6.98 -8.56 -2.08
N ARG A 58 6.98 -7.99 -3.29
CA ARG A 58 7.69 -8.47 -4.48
C ARG A 58 9.22 -8.43 -4.37
N CYS A 59 9.74 -7.67 -3.41
CA CYS A 59 11.17 -7.65 -3.03
C CYS A 59 11.48 -8.61 -1.87
N GLY A 60 10.49 -9.32 -1.32
CA GLY A 60 10.72 -10.30 -0.24
C GLY A 60 10.47 -9.79 1.18
N ALA A 61 10.06 -8.53 1.37
CA ALA A 61 9.77 -7.98 2.69
C ALA A 61 8.46 -8.54 3.29
N THR A 62 8.38 -8.56 4.62
CA THR A 62 7.10 -8.61 5.35
C THR A 62 6.53 -7.20 5.41
N VAL A 63 5.23 -7.04 5.14
CA VAL A 63 4.60 -5.71 5.03
C VAL A 63 3.36 -5.62 5.89
N VAL A 64 3.33 -4.63 6.77
CA VAL A 64 2.13 -4.18 7.48
C VAL A 64 1.53 -3.02 6.70
N ALA A 65 0.38 -3.22 6.07
CA ALA A 65 -0.33 -2.21 5.29
C ALA A 65 -1.53 -1.67 6.08
N THR A 66 -1.51 -0.38 6.43
CA THR A 66 -2.63 0.22 7.17
C THR A 66 -3.63 0.92 6.26
N THR A 67 -4.90 0.89 6.64
CA THR A 67 -5.99 1.54 5.91
C THR A 67 -7.24 1.65 6.78
N ARG A 68 -8.13 2.60 6.48
CA ARG A 68 -9.47 2.67 7.09
C ARG A 68 -10.43 1.58 6.57
N PHE A 69 -10.06 0.89 5.50
CA PHE A 69 -10.88 -0.11 4.82
C PHE A 69 -10.06 -1.40 4.63
N PRO A 70 -9.81 -2.17 5.71
CA PRO A 70 -8.97 -3.37 5.67
C PRO A 70 -9.57 -4.51 4.83
N THR A 71 -10.88 -4.71 4.84
CA THR A 71 -11.56 -5.75 4.06
C THR A 71 -11.43 -5.49 2.56
N ASP A 72 -11.69 -4.24 2.11
CA ASP A 72 -11.46 -3.87 0.71
C ASP A 72 -9.98 -3.96 0.31
N ALA A 73 -9.05 -3.65 1.22
CA ALA A 73 -7.62 -3.84 0.97
C ALA A 73 -7.26 -5.32 0.77
N ALA A 74 -7.68 -6.20 1.69
CA ALA A 74 -7.41 -7.63 1.60
C ALA A 74 -7.93 -8.20 0.28
N ARG A 75 -9.17 -7.87 -0.11
CA ARG A 75 -9.77 -8.26 -1.39
C ARG A 75 -8.99 -7.77 -2.62
N ARG A 76 -8.43 -6.57 -2.57
CA ARG A 76 -7.61 -6.03 -3.67
C ARG A 76 -6.28 -6.74 -3.79
N PHE A 77 -5.62 -6.99 -2.67
CA PHE A 77 -4.35 -7.68 -2.63
C PHE A 77 -4.50 -9.14 -3.07
N SER A 78 -5.52 -9.85 -2.58
CA SER A 78 -5.79 -11.24 -3.00
C SER A 78 -6.17 -11.37 -4.48
N GLY A 79 -6.63 -10.29 -5.12
CA GLY A 79 -6.93 -10.26 -6.55
C GLY A 79 -5.70 -10.08 -7.46
N GLU A 80 -4.50 -9.86 -6.93
CA GLU A 80 -3.28 -9.82 -7.75
C GLU A 80 -2.87 -11.25 -8.16
N ALA A 81 -2.43 -11.42 -9.40
CA ALA A 81 -2.14 -12.74 -9.97
C ALA A 81 -1.02 -13.49 -9.23
N ASP A 82 -0.09 -12.77 -8.60
CA ASP A 82 1.03 -13.29 -7.83
C ASP A 82 0.79 -13.29 -6.32
N ALA A 83 -0.46 -13.09 -5.87
CA ALA A 83 -0.78 -13.00 -4.43
C ALA A 83 -0.32 -14.21 -3.62
N ALA A 84 -0.42 -15.42 -4.19
CA ALA A 84 0.00 -16.65 -3.53
C ALA A 84 1.50 -16.65 -3.12
N ASP A 85 2.35 -15.89 -3.81
CA ASP A 85 3.80 -15.85 -3.57
C ASP A 85 4.20 -14.98 -2.35
N TRP A 86 3.26 -14.18 -1.84
CA TRP A 86 3.57 -13.20 -0.79
C TRP A 86 2.45 -12.97 0.23
N ALA A 87 1.27 -13.58 0.06
CA ALA A 87 0.11 -13.35 0.92
C ALA A 87 0.42 -13.58 2.41
N GLU A 88 1.21 -14.59 2.74
CA GLU A 88 1.63 -14.90 4.13
C GLU A 88 2.47 -13.79 4.77
N ARG A 89 3.11 -12.93 3.97
CA ARG A 89 3.96 -11.81 4.40
C ARG A 89 3.20 -10.48 4.48
N LEU A 90 1.92 -10.45 4.14
CA LEU A 90 1.09 -9.25 4.18
C LEU A 90 0.18 -9.25 5.41
N HIS A 91 0.32 -8.24 6.25
CA HIS A 91 -0.61 -7.94 7.33
C HIS A 91 -1.42 -6.70 6.96
N VAL A 92 -2.75 -6.83 6.82
CA VAL A 92 -3.63 -5.68 6.57
C VAL A 92 -4.26 -5.24 7.88
N VAL A 93 -4.06 -3.99 8.27
CA VAL A 93 -4.51 -3.48 9.57
C VAL A 93 -5.42 -2.27 9.40
N GLY A 94 -6.58 -2.32 10.07
CA GLY A 94 -7.51 -1.21 10.19
C GLY A 94 -6.88 -0.06 10.98
N ALA A 95 -6.82 1.15 10.40
CA ALA A 95 -6.32 2.33 11.09
C ALA A 95 -6.98 3.60 10.56
N ASP A 96 -7.51 4.42 11.47
CA ASP A 96 -7.93 5.80 11.21
C ASP A 96 -7.00 6.75 11.97
N PHE A 97 -6.04 7.37 11.27
CA PHE A 97 -5.08 8.29 11.89
C PHE A 97 -5.67 9.63 12.37
N ARG A 98 -7.00 9.80 12.27
CA ARG A 98 -7.73 10.89 12.94
C ARG A 98 -8.10 10.54 14.37
N ASP A 99 -8.06 9.26 14.73
CA ASP A 99 -8.30 8.72 16.05
C ASP A 99 -6.95 8.42 16.72
N LEU A 100 -6.57 9.26 17.68
CA LEU A 100 -5.30 9.10 18.40
C LEU A 100 -5.31 7.87 19.32
N THR A 101 -6.43 7.57 19.97
CA THR A 101 -6.56 6.39 20.83
C THR A 101 -6.41 5.11 20.02
N GLY A 102 -7.05 5.04 18.84
CA GLY A 102 -6.88 3.93 17.91
C GLY A 102 -5.45 3.80 17.38
N LEU A 103 -4.74 4.91 17.19
CA LEU A 103 -3.33 4.90 16.80
C LEU A 103 -2.42 4.37 17.92
N GLU A 104 -2.63 4.77 19.16
CA GLU A 104 -1.89 4.25 20.32
C GLU A 104 -2.11 2.74 20.46
N ALA A 105 -3.37 2.28 20.38
CA ALA A 105 -3.69 0.86 20.41
C ALA A 105 -3.03 0.07 19.26
N LEU A 106 -2.94 0.67 18.05
CA LEU A 106 -2.21 0.08 16.94
C LEU A 106 -0.71 -0.04 17.23
N CYS A 107 -0.10 0.98 17.81
CA CYS A 107 1.31 0.96 18.19
C CYS A 107 1.60 -0.13 19.22
N ASP A 108 0.71 -0.31 20.20
CA ASP A 108 0.83 -1.34 21.24
C ASP A 108 0.63 -2.76 20.68
N ALA A 109 -0.24 -2.92 19.68
CA ALA A 109 -0.49 -4.19 19.03
C ALA A 109 0.60 -4.57 18.00
N LEU A 110 1.34 -3.61 17.46
CA LEU A 110 2.28 -3.85 16.37
C LEU A 110 3.37 -4.92 16.66
N PRO A 111 3.97 -4.98 17.87
CA PRO A 111 4.94 -6.02 18.22
C PRO A 111 4.38 -7.44 18.23
N SER A 112 3.06 -7.62 18.35
CA SER A 112 2.43 -8.96 18.27
C SER A 112 2.25 -9.42 16.82
N LEU A 113 2.17 -8.48 15.88
CA LEU A 113 2.06 -8.76 14.44
C LEU A 113 3.42 -9.06 13.81
N VAL A 114 4.45 -8.30 14.19
CA VAL A 114 5.78 -8.39 13.59
C VAL A 114 6.88 -8.19 14.63
N PRO A 115 8.01 -8.90 14.53
CA PRO A 115 9.06 -8.87 15.57
C PRO A 115 9.91 -7.59 15.55
N ARG A 116 9.83 -6.79 14.48
CA ARG A 116 10.64 -5.58 14.27
C ARG A 116 9.99 -4.67 13.23
N LEU A 117 10.48 -3.43 13.14
CA LEU A 117 10.25 -2.54 12.00
C LEU A 117 11.59 -2.06 11.45
N ASP A 118 11.84 -2.28 10.16
CA ASP A 118 13.04 -1.79 9.45
C ASP A 118 12.73 -0.55 8.60
N VAL A 119 11.50 -0.44 8.10
CA VAL A 119 11.07 0.60 7.18
C VAL A 119 9.71 1.14 7.60
N ILE A 120 9.57 2.46 7.60
CA ILE A 120 8.27 3.14 7.75
C ILE A 120 8.05 4.03 6.53
N VAL A 121 6.93 3.81 5.85
CA VAL A 121 6.47 4.64 4.74
C VAL A 121 5.25 5.43 5.18
N ASN A 122 5.47 6.70 5.50
CA ASN A 122 4.42 7.66 5.82
C ASN A 122 3.74 8.16 4.54
N ASN A 123 2.79 7.39 4.02
CA ASN A 123 2.08 7.68 2.77
C ASN A 123 0.61 8.06 2.98
N ALA A 124 0.00 7.71 4.12
CA ALA A 124 -1.39 8.03 4.40
C ALA A 124 -1.64 9.54 4.26
N CYS A 125 -2.48 9.90 3.29
CA CYS A 125 -2.86 11.28 3.03
C CYS A 125 -4.25 11.33 2.41
N GLN A 126 -4.92 12.46 2.54
CA GLN A 126 -6.17 12.74 1.84
C GLN A 126 -5.98 13.99 0.97
N THR A 127 -5.60 13.77 -0.29
CA THR A 127 -5.38 14.85 -1.26
C THR A 127 -6.66 15.38 -1.89
N VAL A 128 -7.75 14.60 -1.86
CA VAL A 128 -9.07 14.99 -2.35
C VAL A 128 -10.10 14.70 -1.26
N ARG A 129 -10.86 15.72 -0.85
CA ARG A 129 -11.99 15.56 0.05
C ARG A 129 -13.23 15.13 -0.73
N ARG A 130 -13.60 13.85 -0.59
CA ARG A 130 -14.89 13.33 -1.09
C ARG A 130 -15.97 13.51 -0.02
N PRO A 131 -17.23 13.72 -0.42
CA PRO A 131 -18.34 13.79 0.52
C PRO A 131 -18.57 12.42 1.20
N PRO A 132 -19.11 12.37 2.43
CA PRO A 132 -19.25 11.12 3.18
C PRO A 132 -19.97 9.99 2.43
N GLN A 133 -20.97 10.33 1.62
CA GLN A 133 -21.77 9.40 0.82
C GLN A 133 -20.92 8.55 -0.12
N TYR A 134 -19.79 9.09 -0.60
CA TYR A 134 -18.84 8.36 -1.44
C TYR A 134 -18.28 7.10 -0.76
N TYR A 135 -18.19 7.11 0.57
CA TYR A 135 -17.60 6.02 1.35
C TYR A 135 -18.65 5.03 1.89
N LEU A 136 -19.95 5.33 1.81
CA LEU A 136 -20.99 4.46 2.37
C LEU A 136 -20.89 3.00 1.89
N PRO A 137 -20.68 2.71 0.59
CA PRO A 137 -20.55 1.33 0.14
C PRO A 137 -19.29 0.64 0.70
N LEU A 138 -18.20 1.40 0.88
CA LEU A 138 -16.97 0.88 1.46
C LEU A 138 -17.17 0.58 2.94
N VAL A 139 -17.75 1.50 3.70
CA VAL A 139 -18.04 1.30 5.14
C VAL A 139 -18.96 0.11 5.34
N ALA A 140 -20.00 -0.05 4.52
CA ALA A 140 -20.90 -1.19 4.58
C ALA A 140 -20.17 -2.53 4.33
N ALA A 141 -19.17 -2.53 3.45
CA ALA A 141 -18.34 -3.71 3.15
C ALA A 141 -17.30 -4.02 4.23
N GLU A 142 -17.06 -3.12 5.20
CA GLU A 142 -16.15 -3.34 6.33
C GLU A 142 -16.87 -3.91 7.57
N VAL A 143 -18.20 -4.00 7.54
CA VAL A 143 -18.95 -4.65 8.63
C VAL A 143 -18.71 -6.16 8.52
N PRO A 144 -18.15 -6.81 9.56
CA PRO A 144 -17.93 -8.25 9.56
C PRO A 144 -19.24 -8.98 9.27
N ARG A 145 -19.20 -9.94 8.35
CA ARG A 145 -20.35 -10.79 8.08
C ARG A 145 -20.34 -11.95 9.06
N GLU A 146 -21.51 -12.45 9.40
CA GLU A 146 -21.69 -13.60 10.30
C GLU A 146 -20.96 -14.88 9.82
N SER A 147 -20.57 -14.92 8.55
CA SER A 147 -19.81 -15.99 7.90
C SER A 147 -18.29 -15.84 7.94
N ASP A 148 -17.76 -14.73 8.46
CA ASP A 148 -16.32 -14.47 8.45
C ASP A 148 -15.63 -15.24 9.60
N PRO A 149 -14.42 -15.80 9.38
CA PRO A 149 -13.69 -16.47 10.46
C PRO A 149 -13.36 -15.48 11.60
N PRO A 150 -13.34 -15.94 12.87
CA PRO A 150 -12.99 -15.08 13.98
C PRO A 150 -11.56 -14.55 13.83
N ALA A 151 -11.38 -13.28 14.23
CA ALA A 151 -10.12 -12.55 14.20
C ALA A 151 -9.06 -13.12 15.15
#